data_AF-A0A4S1FRX9-F1
#
_entry.id   AF-A0A4S1FRX9-F1
#
_cell.length_a   1.000
_cell.length_b   1.000
_cell.length_c   1.000
_cell.angle_alpha   90.00
_cell.angle_beta   90.00
_cell.angle_gamma   90.00
#
_symmetry.space_group_name_H-M   'P 1'
#
loop_
_entity.id
_entity.type
_entity.pdbx_description
1 polymer ?
#
loop_
_entity_poly.entity_id
_entity_poly.type
_entity_poly.pdbx_seq_one_letter_code
_entity_poly.pdbx_strand_id
1 'polypeptide(L)'
;SPEKPKQPAKALSGAWRKDAQPDGGEGLRVAPGAGAMTKEEAYKILGLEAGAAAADIRKAHRRLMQRLHPDIGGTSFLAARINEAKDVLLSNHN
;
A
#
# COMPACT_ATOMS: atom_id res chain seq x y z
N SER A 1 32.10 -20.19 40.03
CA SER A 1 32.32 -18.81 39.54
C SER A 1 31.14 -18.37 38.67
N PRO A 2 30.84 -17.05 38.66
CA PRO A 2 29.50 -16.46 38.58
C PRO A 2 29.01 -16.20 37.13
N GLU A 3 27.85 -15.61 36.81
CA GLU A 3 27.00 -14.63 37.57
C GLU A 3 25.48 -14.80 37.35
N LYS A 4 24.71 -13.95 38.06
CA LYS A 4 23.26 -13.89 38.19
C LYS A 4 22.48 -13.32 36.97
N PRO A 5 21.14 -13.49 36.95
CA PRO A 5 20.28 -13.13 35.83
C PRO A 5 19.93 -11.64 35.78
N LYS A 6 19.31 -11.18 34.69
CA LYS A 6 18.66 -9.87 34.61
C LYS A 6 17.24 -9.96 34.05
N GLN A 7 16.27 -9.70 34.94
CA GLN A 7 14.86 -9.47 34.63
C GLN A 7 14.63 -8.00 34.17
N PRO A 8 13.41 -7.61 33.72
CA PRO A 8 13.25 -6.64 32.64
C PRO A 8 13.08 -5.18 33.06
N ALA A 9 13.41 -4.28 32.12
CA ALA A 9 12.98 -2.89 32.03
C ALA A 9 13.13 -2.45 30.55
N LYS A 10 12.35 -1.53 29.97
CA LYS A 10 11.32 -0.64 30.50
C LYS A 10 10.36 -0.29 29.35
N ALA A 11 9.07 -0.11 29.61
CA ALA A 11 8.19 0.48 28.60
C ALA A 11 8.59 1.94 28.35
N LEU A 12 8.60 2.36 27.09
CA LEU A 12 8.48 3.78 26.74
C LEU A 12 7.37 3.96 25.72
N SER A 13 6.31 4.61 26.16
CA SER A 13 5.16 4.98 25.35
C SER A 13 5.59 5.90 24.20
N GLY A 14 5.39 5.47 22.97
CA GLY A 14 5.59 6.26 21.77
C GLY A 14 4.39 6.07 20.85
N ALA A 15 3.31 6.81 21.11
CA ALA A 15 2.12 6.77 20.27
C ALA A 15 2.45 7.33 18.88
N TRP A 16 2.70 6.45 17.91
CA TRP A 16 2.89 6.87 16.54
C TRP A 16 1.57 7.40 15.99
N ARG A 17 1.65 8.65 15.52
CA ARG A 17 0.50 9.53 15.32
C ARG A 17 -0.52 8.95 14.35
N LYS A 18 -1.79 9.22 14.67
CA LYS A 18 -2.87 9.31 13.69
C LYS A 18 -2.57 10.39 12.65
N ASP A 19 -3.32 10.36 11.56
CA ASP A 19 -3.54 11.49 10.66
C ASP A 19 -2.33 11.90 9.80
N ALA A 20 -2.21 11.22 8.66
CA ALA A 20 -1.61 11.76 7.44
C ALA A 20 -2.51 11.43 6.25
N GLN A 21 -3.68 12.06 6.18
CA GLN A 21 -4.20 12.45 4.86
C GLN A 21 -3.32 13.61 4.37
N PRO A 22 -2.86 13.53 3.13
CA PRO A 22 -3.07 14.64 2.23
C PRO A 22 -4.06 14.20 1.15
N ASP A 23 -5.24 14.82 1.17
CA ASP A 23 -6.00 15.07 -0.04
C ASP A 23 -5.58 16.48 -0.49
N GLY A 24 -5.14 16.62 -1.74
CA GLY A 24 -4.52 17.86 -2.20
C GLY A 24 -3.59 17.63 -3.40
N GLY A 25 -4.15 17.67 -4.60
CA GLY A 25 -3.38 17.54 -5.83
C GLY A 25 -2.59 18.81 -6.15
N GLU A 26 -1.26 18.74 -6.09
CA GLU A 26 -0.37 19.69 -6.76
C GLU A 26 0.79 18.93 -7.43
N GLY A 27 1.08 19.28 -8.69
CA GLY A 27 2.01 18.52 -9.50
C GLY A 27 3.46 18.89 -9.25
N LEU A 28 4.21 18.07 -8.49
CA LEU A 28 5.66 18.01 -8.66
C LEU A 28 6.28 16.64 -8.36
N ARG A 29 7.23 16.29 -9.23
CA ARG A 29 8.14 15.14 -9.24
C ARG A 29 8.47 14.57 -7.84
N VAL A 30 7.97 13.36 -7.55
CA VAL A 30 8.59 12.44 -6.60
C VAL A 30 8.79 11.12 -7.31
N ALA A 31 10.05 10.75 -7.55
CA ALA A 31 10.38 9.37 -7.89
C ALA A 31 10.06 8.53 -6.64
N PRO A 32 9.23 7.47 -6.72
CA PRO A 32 8.97 6.63 -5.56
C PRO A 32 10.26 5.91 -5.20
N GLY A 33 10.92 6.38 -4.14
CA GLY A 33 11.93 5.60 -3.44
C GLY A 33 11.33 4.29 -2.94
N ALA A 34 12.17 3.33 -2.56
CA ALA A 34 11.75 2.01 -2.10
C ALA A 34 11.02 2.06 -0.73
N GLY A 35 9.78 2.56 -0.74
CA GLY A 35 8.86 2.67 0.38
C GLY A 35 7.46 2.22 -0.02
N ALA A 36 6.57 2.10 0.97
CA ALA A 36 5.21 1.61 0.77
C ALA A 36 4.41 2.49 -0.22
N MET A 37 3.62 1.85 -1.08
CA MET A 37 2.81 2.53 -2.09
C MET A 37 1.85 3.59 -1.49
N THR A 38 1.78 4.76 -2.12
CA THR A 38 0.83 5.82 -1.74
C THR A 38 -0.56 5.58 -2.34
N LYS A 39 -1.60 6.21 -1.77
CA LYS A 39 -2.98 6.12 -2.30
C LYS A 39 -3.07 6.62 -3.74
N GLU A 40 -2.42 7.74 -4.05
CA GLU A 40 -2.38 8.32 -5.40
C GLU A 40 -1.70 7.39 -6.40
N GLU A 41 -0.62 6.72 -5.99
CA GLU A 41 0.06 5.73 -6.83
C GLU A 41 -0.83 4.49 -7.03
N ALA A 42 -1.53 4.04 -5.99
CA ALA A 42 -2.48 2.94 -6.07
C ALA A 42 -3.65 3.23 -7.04
N TYR A 43 -4.23 4.43 -6.99
CA TYR A 43 -5.25 4.88 -7.93
C TYR A 43 -4.71 4.88 -9.38
N LYS A 44 -3.50 5.42 -9.60
CA LYS A 44 -2.83 5.42 -10.92
C LYS A 44 -2.57 4.00 -11.44
N ILE A 45 -2.11 3.08 -10.58
CA ILE A 45 -1.84 1.67 -10.94
C ILE A 45 -3.12 0.92 -11.30
N LEU A 46 -4.25 1.21 -10.63
CA LEU A 46 -5.55 0.63 -10.98
C LEU A 46 -6.25 1.34 -12.15
N GLY A 47 -5.76 2.49 -12.60
CA GLY A 47 -6.42 3.31 -13.62
C GLY A 47 -7.76 3.88 -13.13
N LEU A 48 -7.77 4.38 -11.89
CA LEU A 48 -8.93 4.96 -11.21
C LEU A 48 -8.64 6.40 -10.78
N GLU A 49 -9.71 7.20 -10.69
CA GLU A 49 -9.65 8.53 -10.09
C GLU A 49 -9.63 8.46 -8.56
N ALA A 50 -9.10 9.52 -7.93
CA ALA A 50 -9.11 9.65 -6.48
C ALA A 50 -10.55 9.65 -5.93
N GLY A 51 -10.79 8.90 -4.85
CA GLY A 51 -12.12 8.74 -4.26
C GLY A 51 -13.01 7.68 -4.94
N ALA A 52 -12.49 6.92 -5.90
CA ALA A 52 -13.24 5.80 -6.50
C ALA A 52 -13.71 4.78 -5.43
N ALA A 53 -14.93 4.26 -5.57
CA ALA A 53 -15.53 3.40 -4.57
C ALA A 53 -14.82 2.03 -4.46
N ALA A 54 -14.92 1.39 -3.29
CA ALA A 54 -14.43 0.02 -3.04
C ALA A 54 -15.00 -1.04 -4.02
N ALA A 55 -16.13 -0.77 -4.68
CA ALA A 55 -16.64 -1.61 -5.77
C ALA A 55 -15.79 -1.49 -7.05
N ASP A 56 -15.43 -0.27 -7.44
CA ASP A 56 -14.63 0.02 -8.64
C ASP A 56 -13.16 -0.39 -8.47
N ILE A 57 -12.59 -0.22 -7.27
CA ILE A 57 -11.26 -0.75 -6.89
C ILE A 57 -11.19 -2.26 -7.16
N ARG A 58 -12.17 -3.03 -6.66
CA ARG A 58 -12.25 -4.48 -6.87
C ARG A 58 -12.51 -4.86 -8.34
N LYS A 59 -13.20 -4.02 -9.10
CA LYS A 59 -13.50 -4.22 -10.53
C LYS A 59 -12.29 -3.95 -11.41
N ALA A 60 -11.54 -2.88 -11.14
CA ALA A 60 -10.29 -2.53 -11.81
C ALA A 60 -9.21 -3.60 -11.57
N HIS A 61 -9.02 -4.00 -10.32
CA HIS A 61 -8.09 -5.08 -9.94
C HIS A 61 -8.34 -6.37 -10.76
N ARG A 62 -9.57 -6.87 -10.81
CA ARG A 62 -9.91 -8.07 -11.60
C ARG A 62 -9.62 -7.89 -13.10
N ARG A 63 -9.95 -6.74 -13.67
CA ARG A 63 -9.67 -6.43 -15.10
C ARG A 63 -8.18 -6.42 -15.41
N LEU A 64 -7.35 -5.88 -14.52
CA LEU A 64 -5.90 -5.84 -14.70
C LEU A 64 -5.27 -7.23 -14.52
N MET A 65 -5.69 -8.00 -13.51
CA MET A 65 -5.23 -9.38 -13.33
C MET A 65 -5.63 -10.31 -14.49
N GLN A 66 -6.82 -10.12 -15.07
CA GLN A 66 -7.24 -10.83 -16.29
C GLN A 66 -6.35 -10.48 -17.50
N ARG A 67 -5.93 -9.21 -17.63
CA ARG A 67 -5.03 -8.77 -18.72
C ARG A 67 -3.60 -9.26 -18.56
N LEU A 68 -3.14 -9.49 -17.32
CA LEU A 68 -1.79 -10.01 -17.05
C LEU A 68 -1.64 -11.51 -17.38
N HIS A 69 -2.74 -12.26 -17.47
CA HIS A 69 -2.82 -13.69 -17.80
C HIS A 69 -1.73 -14.59 -17.17
N PRO A 70 -1.96 -15.18 -15.99
CA PRO A 70 -0.94 -15.92 -15.25
C PRO A 70 -0.35 -17.11 -16.02
N ASP A 71 -1.08 -17.68 -16.98
CA ASP A 71 -0.62 -18.75 -17.87
C ASP A 71 0.59 -18.39 -18.74
N ILE A 72 0.84 -17.10 -18.98
CA ILE A 72 1.92 -16.64 -19.88
C ILE A 72 3.08 -16.01 -19.10
N GLY A 73 3.34 -16.49 -17.87
CA GLY A 73 4.62 -16.38 -17.15
C GLY A 73 5.19 -14.97 -16.92
N GLY A 74 4.43 -13.92 -17.21
CA GLY A 74 4.93 -12.56 -17.41
C GLY A 74 4.44 -11.60 -16.33
N THR A 75 5.37 -10.89 -15.70
CA THR A 75 5.12 -9.74 -14.82
C THR A 75 4.58 -10.04 -13.41
N SER A 76 5.16 -11.03 -12.72
CA SER A 76 4.98 -11.22 -11.25
C SER A 76 5.13 -9.92 -10.43
N PHE A 77 6.08 -9.05 -10.82
CA PHE A 77 6.25 -7.72 -10.21
C PHE A 77 5.03 -6.80 -10.41
N LEU A 78 4.46 -6.74 -11.62
CA LEU A 78 3.30 -5.90 -11.91
C LEU A 78 2.05 -6.45 -11.22
N ALA A 79 1.87 -7.77 -11.17
CA ALA A 79 0.82 -8.42 -10.38
C ALA A 79 0.94 -8.08 -8.88
N ALA A 80 2.16 -8.09 -8.32
CA ALA A 80 2.40 -7.69 -6.94
C ALA A 80 2.03 -6.22 -6.70
N ARG A 81 2.42 -5.29 -7.60
CA ARG A 81 2.03 -3.87 -7.52
C ARG A 81 0.51 -3.66 -7.66
N ILE A 82 -0.16 -4.40 -8.55
CA ILE A 82 -1.63 -4.36 -8.69
C ILE A 82 -2.33 -4.86 -7.41
N ASN A 83 -1.78 -5.88 -6.75
CA ASN A 83 -2.29 -6.37 -5.47
C ASN A 83 -2.08 -5.34 -4.35
N GLU A 84 -0.87 -4.80 -4.21
CA GLU A 84 -0.52 -3.74 -3.24
C GLU A 84 -1.46 -2.53 -3.38
N ALA A 85 -1.70 -2.07 -4.61
CA ALA A 85 -2.62 -0.96 -4.90
C ALA A 85 -4.05 -1.23 -4.40
N LYS A 86 -4.57 -2.43 -4.65
CA LYS A 86 -5.88 -2.87 -4.18
C LYS A 86 -5.93 -2.89 -2.64
N ASP A 87 -4.88 -3.38 -1.98
CA ASP A 87 -4.82 -3.49 -0.51
C ASP A 87 -4.69 -2.12 0.18
N VAL A 88 -3.86 -1.21 -0.34
CA VAL A 88 -3.72 0.17 0.15
C VAL A 88 -5.05 0.93 0.12
N LEU A 89 -5.79 0.83 -1.00
CA LEU A 89 -7.06 1.56 -1.14
C LEU A 89 -8.18 0.93 -0.31
N LEU A 90 -8.30 -0.40 -0.28
CA LEU A 90 -9.35 -1.06 0.51
C LEU A 90 -9.13 -0.90 2.02
N SER A 91 -7.89 -0.85 2.50
CA SER A 91 -7.58 -0.61 3.92
C SER A 91 -8.07 0.76 4.41
N ASN A 92 -8.32 1.72 3.51
CA ASN A 92 -8.84 3.05 3.82
C ASN A 92 -10.37 3.17 3.62
N HIS A 93 -11.05 2.14 3.11
CA HIS A 93 -12.51 2.10 2.95
C HIS A 93 -13.23 1.41 4.13
N ASN A 94 -12.56 1.29 5.26
CA ASN A 94 -12.99 0.52 6.43
C ASN A 94 -13.37 1.43 7.62
#